data_AF-A0A843C2J7-F1
#
_entry.id   AF-A0A843C2J7-F1
#
_cell.length_a   1.000
_cell.length_b   1.000
_cell.length_c   1.000
_cell.angle_alpha   90.00
_cell.angle_beta   90.00
_cell.angle_gamma   90.00
#
_symmetry.space_group_name_H-M   'P 1'
#
loop_
_entity.id
_entity.type
_entity.pdbx_description
1 polymer ?
#
loop_
_entity_poly.entity_id
_entity_poly.type
_entity_poly.pdbx_seq_one_letter_code
_entity_poly.pdbx_strand_id
1 'polypeptide(L)'
;MFPEEYKSTLLSLVEAHGEDMKTLLGLFHLLKDYTTEEALVKNFMAITGKDCKELLKELRRKEILKIGAYNEYLCLSGYEVFFDDITARYSPQPGELSKYFETAVEGGDKAALKMMELLLKLGKHGTAGFTQYELIRNDLSETFSPELFQALEERLIKERLCVYGKKKEKEFLELYQSEDAIIDVKARLKVWKTAKFAEMPVINTLEKEIEELVADARKSIKPWSAKMAEQASLSEKEIEETTGYFSGFTMDDSSLFITGNMLIGHDTVHIAITDSLSWYDAREWKDFPVLFITEEIPKWIGKLGVVFKKAYPELKYRKIAIASPDKIAYANFEHKLLSELVNRLGISESEIRELPKR
;
A
#
# COMPACT_ATOMS: atom_id res chain seq x y z
N MET A 1 13.74 21.61 40.00
CA MET A 1 12.38 22.09 39.73
C MET A 1 11.39 21.23 40.50
N PHE A 2 10.36 21.78 41.13
CA PHE A 2 9.28 20.97 41.73
C PHE A 2 8.16 20.69 40.70
N PRO A 3 7.30 19.67 40.89
CA PRO A 3 6.22 19.34 39.94
C PRO A 3 5.27 20.51 39.61
N GLU A 4 4.88 21.29 40.62
CA GLU A 4 4.03 22.47 40.40
C GLU A 4 4.75 23.60 39.65
N GLU A 5 6.05 23.77 39.88
CA GLU A 5 6.87 24.73 39.12
C GLU A 5 7.02 24.29 37.67
N TYR A 6 7.17 22.99 37.41
CA TYR A 6 7.21 22.43 36.05
C TYR A 6 5.89 22.69 35.32
N LYS A 7 4.78 22.38 35.98
CA LYS A 7 3.43 22.61 35.46
C LYS A 7 3.19 24.09 35.15
N SER A 8 3.49 24.97 36.11
CA SER A 8 3.35 26.43 35.97
C SER A 8 4.21 26.97 34.84
N THR A 9 5.46 26.51 34.74
CA THR A 9 6.38 26.92 33.66
C THR A 9 5.82 26.51 32.29
N LEU A 10 5.36 25.28 32.14
CA LEU A 10 4.77 24.81 30.88
C LEU A 10 3.50 25.59 30.50
N LEU A 11 2.62 25.87 31.46
CA LEU A 11 1.41 26.67 31.21
C LEU A 11 1.75 28.12 30.86
N SER A 12 2.74 28.73 31.51
CA SER A 12 3.19 30.09 31.18
C SER A 12 3.75 30.19 29.74
N LEU A 13 4.40 29.12 29.25
CA LEU A 13 4.85 29.04 27.86
C LEU A 13 3.68 28.94 26.88
N VAL A 14 2.62 28.21 27.25
CA VAL A 14 1.39 28.16 26.46
C VAL A 14 0.71 29.54 26.42
N GLU A 15 0.67 30.26 27.54
CA GLU A 15 0.12 31.62 27.58
C GLU A 15 0.94 32.59 26.71
N ALA A 16 2.27 32.50 26.75
CA ALA A 16 3.17 33.38 26.00
C ALA A 16 3.11 33.17 24.48
N HIS A 17 2.97 31.92 24.03
CA HIS A 17 3.09 31.54 22.61
C HIS A 17 1.78 31.08 21.97
N GLY A 18 0.69 31.02 22.74
CA GLY A 18 -0.65 30.73 22.26
C GLY A 18 -0.78 29.42 21.49
N GLU A 19 -1.43 29.47 20.33
CA GLU A 19 -1.75 28.30 19.50
C GLU A 19 -0.51 27.58 18.95
N ASP A 20 0.59 28.29 18.74
CA ASP A 20 1.84 27.68 18.26
C ASP A 20 2.39 26.71 19.32
N MET A 21 2.42 27.10 20.61
CA MET A 21 2.85 26.19 21.67
C MET A 21 1.84 25.06 21.91
N LYS A 22 0.54 25.33 21.85
CA LYS A 22 -0.49 24.27 21.96
C LYS A 22 -0.33 23.22 20.87
N THR A 23 -0.15 23.66 19.62
CA THR A 23 0.06 22.76 18.47
C THR A 23 1.30 21.90 18.67
N LEU A 24 2.41 22.52 19.11
CA LEU A 24 3.65 21.78 19.39
C LEU A 24 3.44 20.73 20.48
N LEU A 25 2.80 21.09 21.59
CA LEU A 25 2.50 20.16 22.69
C LEU A 25 1.54 19.05 22.26
N GLY A 26 0.54 19.34 21.43
CA GLY A 26 -0.33 18.33 20.84
C GLY A 26 0.46 17.32 19.99
N LEU A 27 1.45 17.78 19.21
CA LEU A 27 2.34 16.89 18.46
C LEU A 27 3.21 16.00 19.35
N PHE A 28 3.65 16.49 20.52
CA PHE A 28 4.35 15.65 21.51
C PHE A 28 3.49 14.47 21.98
N HIS A 29 2.18 14.70 22.16
CA HIS A 29 1.24 13.64 22.51
C HIS A 29 1.09 12.62 21.39
N LEU A 30 0.87 13.08 20.14
CA LEU A 30 0.64 12.20 18.99
C LEU A 30 1.87 11.38 18.60
N LEU A 31 3.05 12.00 18.64
CA LEU A 31 4.30 11.37 18.21
C LEU A 31 4.99 10.61 19.34
N LYS A 32 4.30 10.23 20.41
CA LYS A 32 4.88 9.56 21.59
C LYS A 32 5.99 8.57 21.19
N ASP A 33 7.17 8.75 21.78
CA ASP A 33 8.43 8.03 21.51
C ASP A 33 9.16 8.33 20.18
N TYR A 34 8.58 9.13 19.28
CA TYR A 34 9.10 9.55 17.95
C TYR A 34 9.27 11.07 17.80
N THR A 35 9.38 11.79 18.92
CA THR A 35 9.51 13.25 19.01
C THR A 35 10.90 13.76 18.63
N THR A 36 11.41 13.44 17.44
CA THR A 36 12.67 14.02 16.93
C THR A 36 12.44 15.44 16.38
N GLU A 37 13.50 16.26 16.28
CA GLU A 37 13.39 17.62 15.70
C GLU A 37 12.80 17.56 14.29
N GLU A 38 13.27 16.62 13.45
CA GLU A 38 12.76 16.42 12.09
C GLU A 38 11.26 16.12 12.08
N ALA A 39 10.81 15.19 12.93
CA ALA A 39 9.39 14.84 13.00
C ALA A 39 8.53 16.02 13.48
N LEU A 40 8.95 16.70 14.56
CA LEU A 40 8.20 17.82 15.13
C LEU A 40 8.14 19.01 14.15
N VAL A 41 9.26 19.37 13.53
CA VAL A 41 9.31 20.48 12.55
C VAL A 41 8.45 20.17 11.34
N LYS A 42 8.53 18.96 10.78
CA LYS A 42 7.76 18.60 9.60
C LYS A 42 6.26 18.67 9.84
N ASN A 43 5.78 18.04 10.92
CA ASN A 43 4.36 18.08 11.24
C ASN A 43 3.89 19.49 11.60
N PHE A 44 4.67 20.21 12.40
CA PHE A 44 4.32 21.57 12.82
C PHE A 44 4.23 22.53 11.64
N MET A 45 5.20 22.46 10.72
CA MET A 45 5.23 23.28 9.52
C MET A 45 4.06 23.00 8.60
N ALA A 46 3.71 21.72 8.39
CA ALA A 46 2.53 21.37 7.58
C ALA A 46 1.22 21.91 8.17
N ILE A 47 1.07 21.89 9.50
CA ILE A 47 -0.14 22.36 10.20
C ILE A 47 -0.21 23.88 10.25
N THR A 48 0.90 24.57 10.53
CA THR A 48 0.91 26.00 10.89
C THR A 48 1.52 26.91 9.83
N GLY A 49 2.31 26.37 8.89
CA GLY A 49 3.14 27.14 7.97
C GLY A 49 4.37 27.79 8.60
N LYS A 50 4.72 27.45 9.85
CA LYS A 50 5.83 28.05 10.62
C LYS A 50 6.86 27.01 11.05
N ASP A 51 8.04 27.47 11.48
CA ASP A 51 9.08 26.62 12.11
C ASP A 51 8.94 26.64 13.64
N CYS A 52 9.04 25.48 14.30
CA CYS A 52 8.95 25.34 15.77
C CYS A 52 10.31 25.23 16.49
N LYS A 53 11.45 25.31 15.79
CA LYS A 53 12.78 25.13 16.40
C LYS A 53 13.06 26.07 17.57
N GLU A 54 12.61 27.32 17.49
CA GLU A 54 12.80 28.27 18.60
C GLU A 54 11.95 27.90 19.82
N LEU A 55 10.72 27.41 19.62
CA LEU A 55 9.87 26.90 20.71
C LEU A 55 10.50 25.68 21.38
N LEU A 56 11.09 24.77 20.58
CA LEU A 56 11.82 23.60 21.10
C LEU A 56 13.06 24.01 21.91
N LYS A 57 13.82 25.01 21.45
CA LYS A 57 14.95 25.58 22.20
C LYS A 57 14.49 26.20 23.51
N GLU A 58 13.36 26.90 23.50
CA GLU A 58 12.81 27.52 24.70
C GLU A 58 12.34 26.49 25.72
N LEU A 59 11.59 25.47 25.31
CA LEU A 59 11.19 24.36 26.17
C LEU A 59 12.40 23.66 26.81
N ARG A 60 13.50 23.50 26.07
CA ARG A 60 14.76 22.99 26.61
C ARG A 60 15.42 23.95 27.60
N ARG A 61 15.51 25.23 27.27
CA ARG A 61 16.11 26.27 28.13
C ARG A 61 15.35 26.42 29.45
N LYS A 62 14.04 26.18 29.41
CA LYS A 62 13.15 26.18 30.58
C LYS A 62 13.12 24.83 31.30
N GLU A 63 14.00 23.90 30.95
CA GLU A 63 14.11 22.58 31.57
C GLU A 63 12.79 21.78 31.53
N ILE A 64 11.95 22.00 30.51
CA ILE A 64 10.77 21.17 30.25
C ILE A 64 11.20 19.90 29.50
N LEU A 65 12.11 20.06 28.55
CA LEU A 65 12.57 18.99 27.67
C LEU A 65 14.07 18.74 27.80
N LYS A 66 14.45 17.48 27.60
CA LYS A 66 15.83 17.03 27.37
C LYS A 66 15.94 16.29 26.05
N ILE A 67 17.17 16.13 25.55
CA ILE A 67 17.44 15.32 24.37
C ILE A 67 17.83 13.90 24.83
N GLY A 68 17.15 12.90 24.28
CA GLY A 68 17.40 11.49 24.48
C GLY A 68 18.58 10.96 23.66
N ALA A 69 18.88 9.66 23.82
CA ALA A 69 20.02 9.02 23.19
C ALA A 69 19.93 8.93 21.66
N TYR A 70 18.74 9.10 21.09
CA TYR A 70 18.46 9.01 19.66
C TYR A 70 17.91 10.32 19.09
N ASN A 71 18.31 11.45 19.70
CA ASN A 71 17.90 12.80 19.32
C ASN A 71 16.39 13.08 19.45
N GLU A 72 15.68 12.26 20.22
CA GLU A 72 14.29 12.52 20.55
C GLU A 72 14.19 13.53 21.70
N TYR A 73 13.18 14.40 21.68
CA TYR A 73 12.83 15.26 22.80
C TYR A 73 12.02 14.47 23.81
N LEU A 74 12.52 14.41 25.04
CA LEU A 74 11.88 13.72 26.16
C LEU A 74 11.52 14.74 27.24
N CYS A 75 10.42 14.52 27.94
CA CYS A 75 10.19 15.24 29.19
C CYS A 75 11.25 14.83 30.24
N LEU A 76 11.39 15.64 31.27
CA LEU A 76 12.26 15.30 32.40
C LEU A 76 11.72 14.08 33.15
N SER A 77 12.64 13.28 33.68
CA SER A 77 12.29 12.07 34.44
C SER A 77 11.62 12.44 35.76
N GLY A 78 10.47 11.83 36.04
CA GLY A 78 9.62 12.14 37.19
C GLY A 78 8.48 13.14 36.90
N TYR A 79 8.38 13.66 35.67
CA TYR A 79 7.33 14.62 35.25
C TYR A 79 6.45 14.09 34.12
N GLU A 80 6.63 12.83 33.72
CA GLU A 80 5.95 12.18 32.60
C GLU A 80 4.43 12.32 32.70
N VAL A 81 3.86 12.03 33.88
CA VAL A 81 2.41 12.09 34.10
C VAL A 81 1.84 13.50 33.88
N PHE A 82 2.54 14.53 34.36
CA PHE A 82 2.11 15.92 34.22
C PHE A 82 2.27 16.41 32.78
N PHE A 83 3.35 16.00 32.12
CA PHE A 83 3.62 16.35 30.74
C PHE A 83 2.61 15.68 29.79
N ASP A 84 2.33 14.39 29.98
CA ASP A 84 1.35 13.63 29.20
C ASP A 84 -0.06 14.21 29.39
N ASP A 85 -0.46 14.56 30.63
CA ASP A 85 -1.76 15.21 30.90
C ASP A 85 -1.88 16.57 30.19
N ILE A 86 -0.85 17.42 30.24
CA ILE A 86 -0.90 18.73 29.58
C ILE A 86 -0.90 18.59 28.05
N THR A 87 -0.02 17.76 27.49
CA THR A 87 0.10 17.58 26.04
C THR A 87 -1.16 16.96 25.45
N ALA A 88 -1.78 15.99 26.14
CA ALA A 88 -3.04 15.38 25.72
C ALA A 88 -4.19 16.40 25.57
N ARG A 89 -4.27 17.41 26.45
CA ARG A 89 -5.29 18.48 26.36
C ARG A 89 -5.20 19.30 25.09
N TYR A 90 -4.02 19.35 24.47
CA TYR A 90 -3.76 20.08 23.23
C TYR A 90 -3.64 19.16 22.03
N SER A 91 -3.89 17.85 22.19
CA SER A 91 -3.92 16.94 21.05
C SER A 91 -4.95 17.43 20.03
N PRO A 92 -4.56 17.69 18.78
CA PRO A 92 -5.51 18.12 17.77
C PRO A 92 -6.53 17.00 17.53
N GLN A 93 -7.77 17.37 17.23
CA GLN A 93 -8.76 16.37 16.80
C GLN A 93 -8.40 15.84 15.40
N PRO A 94 -8.58 14.54 15.14
CA PRO A 94 -8.32 13.97 13.83
C PRO A 94 -9.23 14.59 12.78
N GLY A 95 -8.73 14.71 11.55
CA GLY A 95 -9.53 15.11 10.40
C GLY A 95 -10.58 14.06 10.02
N GLU A 96 -11.44 14.37 9.05
CA GLU A 96 -12.49 13.46 8.59
C GLU A 96 -12.01 12.61 7.39
N LEU A 97 -11.49 11.41 7.67
CA LEU A 97 -10.97 10.52 6.62
C LEU A 97 -12.02 10.18 5.54
N SER A 98 -13.26 9.89 5.94
CA SER A 98 -14.34 9.56 5.00
C SER A 98 -14.66 10.73 4.05
N LYS A 99 -14.63 11.96 4.55
CA LYS A 99 -14.85 13.16 3.73
C LYS A 99 -13.70 13.43 2.77
N TYR A 100 -12.46 13.22 3.22
CA TYR A 100 -11.29 13.32 2.35
C TYR A 100 -11.35 12.28 1.22
N PHE A 101 -11.76 11.05 1.54
CA PHE A 101 -11.98 10.00 0.56
C PHE A 101 -13.04 10.40 -0.48
N GLU A 102 -14.21 10.87 -0.04
CA GLU A 102 -15.29 11.33 -0.93
C GLU A 102 -14.81 12.43 -1.87
N THR A 103 -14.15 13.45 -1.31
CA THR A 103 -13.62 14.57 -2.09
C THR A 103 -12.62 14.10 -3.14
N ALA A 104 -11.75 13.16 -2.80
CA ALA A 104 -10.77 12.60 -3.74
C ALA A 104 -11.44 11.77 -4.85
N VAL A 105 -12.51 11.02 -4.55
CA VAL A 105 -13.29 10.28 -5.54
C VAL A 105 -14.01 11.23 -6.50
N GLU A 106 -14.72 12.23 -5.97
CA GLU A 106 -15.47 13.21 -6.76
C GLU A 106 -14.55 14.07 -7.64
N GLY A 107 -13.38 14.46 -7.10
CA GLY A 107 -12.37 15.22 -7.82
C GLY A 107 -11.52 14.40 -8.79
N GLY A 108 -11.64 13.07 -8.79
CA GLY A 108 -10.79 12.20 -9.60
C GLY A 108 -9.30 12.26 -9.23
N ASP A 109 -8.96 12.57 -7.97
CA ASP A 109 -7.58 12.68 -7.49
C ASP A 109 -6.96 11.30 -7.29
N LYS A 110 -6.48 10.72 -8.40
CA LYS A 110 -5.88 9.38 -8.43
C LYS A 110 -4.68 9.24 -7.48
N ALA A 111 -3.91 10.31 -7.28
CA ALA A 111 -2.71 10.25 -6.45
C ALA A 111 -3.08 10.25 -4.96
N ALA A 112 -4.09 11.03 -4.55
CA ALA A 112 -4.63 10.98 -3.19
C ALA A 112 -5.25 9.62 -2.86
N LEU A 113 -6.03 9.07 -3.80
CA LEU A 113 -6.62 7.74 -3.66
C LEU A 113 -5.55 6.66 -3.50
N LYS A 114 -4.48 6.74 -4.29
CA LYS A 114 -3.32 5.84 -4.17
C LYS A 114 -2.58 6.02 -2.83
N MET A 115 -2.40 7.24 -2.36
CA MET A 115 -1.75 7.49 -1.07
C MET A 115 -2.56 6.93 0.10
N MET A 116 -3.89 7.13 0.10
CA MET A 116 -4.78 6.53 1.10
C MET A 116 -4.72 5.00 1.08
N GLU A 117 -4.74 4.39 -0.11
CA GLU A 117 -4.58 2.95 -0.25
C GLU A 117 -3.30 2.45 0.44
N LEU A 118 -2.16 3.05 0.12
CA LEU A 118 -0.87 2.64 0.67
C LEU A 118 -0.83 2.80 2.20
N LEU A 119 -1.44 3.87 2.73
CA LEU A 119 -1.52 4.12 4.17
C LEU A 119 -2.43 3.12 4.90
N LEU A 120 -3.56 2.74 4.29
CA LEU A 120 -4.49 1.74 4.85
C LEU A 120 -3.94 0.31 4.75
N LYS A 121 -3.02 0.08 3.81
CA LYS A 121 -2.40 -1.22 3.55
C LYS A 121 -1.17 -1.46 4.42
N LEU A 122 -0.26 -0.50 4.45
CA LEU A 122 1.05 -0.66 5.05
C LEU A 122 0.98 -0.40 6.55
N GLY A 123 1.32 -1.42 7.35
CA GLY A 123 1.53 -1.22 8.78
C GLY A 123 2.69 -0.25 9.04
N LYS A 124 2.60 0.51 10.14
CA LYS A 124 3.60 1.50 10.60
C LYS A 124 5.05 1.01 10.59
N HIS A 125 5.26 -0.31 10.73
CA HIS A 125 6.60 -0.90 10.81
C HIS A 125 7.25 -1.19 9.46
N GLY A 126 6.53 -1.00 8.35
CA GLY A 126 7.04 -1.31 7.02
C GLY A 126 7.30 -2.81 6.85
N THR A 127 8.39 -3.15 6.15
CA THR A 127 8.77 -4.55 5.87
C THR A 127 10.29 -4.70 6.02
N ALA A 128 10.80 -5.94 6.08
CA ALA A 128 12.24 -6.18 6.22
C ALA A 128 13.06 -5.38 5.16
N GLY A 129 13.94 -4.50 5.65
CA GLY A 129 14.82 -3.65 4.84
C GLY A 129 14.22 -2.33 4.34
N PHE A 130 12.92 -2.05 4.56
CA PHE A 130 12.25 -0.81 4.15
C PHE A 130 11.34 -0.26 5.23
N THR A 131 11.49 1.03 5.51
CA THR A 131 10.53 1.75 6.34
C THR A 131 9.19 1.89 5.61
N GLN A 132 8.09 2.07 6.36
CA GLN A 132 6.78 2.30 5.76
C GLN A 132 6.81 3.56 4.88
N TYR A 133 7.46 4.63 5.36
CA TYR A 133 7.57 5.89 4.64
C TYR A 133 8.30 5.76 3.30
N GLU A 134 9.44 5.05 3.27
CA GLU A 134 10.17 4.81 2.03
C GLU A 134 9.34 4.06 1.00
N LEU A 135 8.54 3.08 1.43
CA LEU A 135 7.65 2.33 0.55
C LEU A 135 6.60 3.25 -0.09
N ILE A 136 5.91 4.05 0.73
CA ILE A 136 4.88 4.99 0.24
C ILE A 136 5.50 6.01 -0.72
N ARG A 137 6.62 6.62 -0.32
CA ARG A 137 7.31 7.64 -1.12
C ARG A 137 7.73 7.09 -2.48
N ASN A 138 8.40 5.94 -2.50
CA ASN A 138 8.94 5.41 -3.74
C ASN A 138 7.81 5.04 -4.71
N ASP A 139 6.73 4.42 -4.21
CA ASP A 139 5.61 4.02 -5.06
C ASP A 139 4.88 5.21 -5.70
N LEU A 140 4.56 6.23 -4.89
CA LEU A 140 3.92 7.45 -5.39
C LEU A 140 4.83 8.26 -6.30
N SER A 141 6.13 8.34 -5.98
CA SER A 141 7.10 9.12 -6.76
C SER A 141 7.38 8.49 -8.12
N GLU A 142 7.33 7.17 -8.23
CA GLU A 142 7.49 6.46 -9.51
C GLU A 142 6.26 6.62 -10.41
N THR A 143 5.06 6.69 -9.81
CA THR A 143 3.80 6.76 -10.54
C THR A 143 3.43 8.19 -10.96
N PHE A 144 3.62 9.18 -10.08
CA PHE A 144 3.10 10.53 -10.28
C PHE A 144 4.16 11.64 -10.27
N SER A 145 5.09 11.62 -9.32
CA SER A 145 6.32 12.45 -9.21
C SER A 145 6.71 12.63 -7.74
N PRO A 146 7.99 12.89 -7.41
CA PRO A 146 8.42 13.23 -6.07
C PRO A 146 7.75 14.48 -5.49
N GLU A 147 7.52 15.51 -6.31
CA GLU A 147 6.90 16.76 -5.90
C GLU A 147 5.44 16.57 -5.52
N LEU A 148 4.71 15.73 -6.26
CA LEU A 148 3.32 15.41 -5.92
C LEU A 148 3.24 14.63 -4.61
N PHE A 149 4.16 13.70 -4.37
CA PHE A 149 4.23 13.00 -3.09
C PHE A 149 4.41 13.99 -1.91
N GLN A 150 5.34 14.94 -2.03
CA GLN A 150 5.56 15.96 -0.99
C GLN A 150 4.31 16.79 -0.75
N ALA A 151 3.64 17.24 -1.82
CA ALA A 151 2.41 18.01 -1.71
C ALA A 151 1.27 17.22 -1.04
N LEU A 152 1.13 15.93 -1.35
CA LEU A 152 0.13 15.06 -0.73
C LEU A 152 0.44 14.79 0.74
N GLU A 153 1.70 14.55 1.08
CA GLU A 153 2.15 14.38 2.46
C GLU A 153 1.80 15.61 3.30
N GLU A 154 2.22 16.80 2.85
CA GLU A 154 1.92 18.05 3.54
C GLU A 154 0.42 18.26 3.70
N ARG A 155 -0.37 17.96 2.66
CA ARG A 155 -1.83 18.07 2.69
C ARG A 155 -2.45 17.15 3.73
N LEU A 156 -2.09 15.87 3.76
CA LEU A 156 -2.62 14.89 4.71
C LEU A 156 -2.29 15.25 6.16
N ILE A 157 -1.08 15.74 6.43
CA ILE A 157 -0.69 16.20 7.77
C ILE A 157 -1.46 17.46 8.14
N LYS A 158 -1.56 18.44 7.22
CA LYS A 158 -2.31 19.68 7.42
C LYS A 158 -3.78 19.44 7.73
N GLU A 159 -4.39 18.49 7.03
CA GLU A 159 -5.77 18.05 7.25
C GLU A 159 -5.93 17.13 8.47
N ARG A 160 -4.85 16.86 9.21
CA ARG A 160 -4.82 16.04 10.43
C ARG A 160 -5.29 14.61 10.20
N LEU A 161 -5.03 14.09 9.01
CA LEU A 161 -5.32 12.70 8.65
C LEU A 161 -4.15 11.79 8.99
N CYS A 162 -2.91 12.32 8.95
CA CYS A 162 -1.70 11.57 9.25
C CYS A 162 -0.74 12.34 10.13
N VAL A 163 0.19 11.61 10.75
CA VAL A 163 1.38 12.15 11.41
C VAL A 163 2.64 11.50 10.86
N TYR A 164 3.65 12.31 10.56
CA TYR A 164 4.96 11.83 10.15
C TYR A 164 5.83 11.54 11.37
N GLY A 165 6.47 10.37 11.43
CA GLY A 165 7.36 10.00 12.54
C GLY A 165 8.66 9.39 12.06
N LYS A 166 9.76 9.75 12.71
CA LYS A 166 11.09 9.21 12.41
C LYS A 166 11.95 9.04 13.66
N LYS A 167 12.47 7.83 13.86
CA LYS A 167 13.43 7.48 14.91
C LYS A 167 14.23 6.25 14.51
N LYS A 168 15.56 6.36 14.51
CA LYS A 168 16.49 5.29 14.09
C LYS A 168 16.14 4.79 12.68
N GLU A 169 15.95 3.47 12.54
CA GLU A 169 15.59 2.77 11.31
C GLU A 169 14.06 2.70 11.10
N LYS A 170 13.28 3.46 11.88
CA LYS A 170 11.82 3.56 11.70
C LYS A 170 11.46 4.95 11.18
N GLU A 171 10.76 4.97 10.06
CA GLU A 171 10.19 6.16 9.45
C GLU A 171 8.80 5.80 8.89
N PHE A 172 7.79 6.61 9.18
CA PHE A 172 6.41 6.29 8.85
C PHE A 172 5.56 7.54 8.62
N LEU A 173 4.42 7.32 7.97
CA LEU A 173 3.30 8.24 7.91
C LEU A 173 2.09 7.47 8.45
N GLU A 174 1.67 7.77 9.67
CA GLU A 174 0.65 6.99 10.38
C GLU A 174 -0.70 7.70 10.31
N LEU A 175 -1.76 6.98 9.96
CA LEU A 175 -3.13 7.49 10.01
C LEU A 175 -3.51 7.80 11.45
N TYR A 176 -3.92 9.05 11.68
CA TYR A 176 -4.44 9.49 12.96
C TYR A 176 -5.97 9.45 12.90
N GLN A 177 -6.54 8.25 13.03
CA GLN A 177 -7.97 7.95 12.84
C GLN A 177 -8.43 6.81 13.77
N SER A 178 -9.74 6.70 14.01
CA SER A 178 -10.31 5.55 14.72
C SER A 178 -10.26 4.28 13.86
N GLU A 179 -10.23 3.11 14.49
CA GLU A 179 -10.29 1.82 13.79
C GLU A 179 -11.55 1.71 12.93
N ASP A 180 -12.69 2.18 13.44
CA ASP A 180 -13.96 2.18 12.69
C ASP A 180 -13.89 3.02 11.41
N ALA A 181 -13.27 4.21 11.47
CA ALA A 181 -13.11 5.07 10.30
C ALA A 181 -12.16 4.44 9.26
N ILE A 182 -11.09 3.79 9.72
CA ILE A 182 -10.17 3.04 8.87
C ILE A 182 -10.89 1.89 8.17
N ILE A 183 -11.71 1.12 8.89
CA ILE A 183 -12.47 -0.02 8.35
C ILE A 183 -13.51 0.46 7.32
N ASP A 184 -14.26 1.52 7.64
CA ASP A 184 -15.25 2.12 6.72
C ASP A 184 -14.60 2.55 5.40
N VAL A 185 -13.56 3.38 5.47
CA VAL A 185 -12.91 3.90 4.27
C VAL A 185 -12.23 2.79 3.47
N LYS A 186 -11.67 1.76 4.13
CA LYS A 186 -11.13 0.59 3.46
C LYS A 186 -12.21 -0.16 2.68
N ALA A 187 -13.39 -0.37 3.26
CA ALA A 187 -14.51 -1.02 2.57
C ALA A 187 -15.01 -0.20 1.37
N ARG A 188 -15.15 1.12 1.55
CA ARG A 188 -15.59 2.04 0.49
C ARG A 188 -14.58 2.13 -0.65
N LEU A 189 -13.28 2.16 -0.35
CA LEU A 189 -12.21 2.13 -1.34
C LEU A 189 -12.29 0.84 -2.17
N LYS A 190 -12.54 -0.32 -1.55
CA LYS A 190 -12.74 -1.60 -2.24
C LYS A 190 -13.93 -1.55 -3.20
N VAL A 191 -15.07 -1.02 -2.76
CA VAL A 191 -16.27 -0.86 -3.61
C VAL A 191 -16.00 0.08 -4.79
N TRP A 192 -15.41 1.26 -4.54
CA TRP A 192 -15.08 2.22 -5.59
C TRP A 192 -14.15 1.61 -6.65
N LYS A 193 -13.11 0.90 -6.21
CA LYS A 193 -12.21 0.19 -7.13
C LYS A 193 -12.94 -0.90 -7.92
N THR A 194 -13.84 -1.64 -7.29
CA THR A 194 -14.59 -2.74 -7.94
C THR A 194 -15.49 -2.19 -9.04
N ALA A 195 -16.16 -1.06 -8.79
CA ALA A 195 -16.97 -0.37 -9.79
C ALA A 195 -16.12 0.15 -10.96
N LYS A 196 -14.98 0.80 -10.66
CA LYS A 196 -14.03 1.25 -11.69
C LYS A 196 -13.48 0.11 -12.52
N PHE A 197 -13.25 -1.03 -11.88
CA PHE A 197 -12.80 -2.20 -12.58
C PHE A 197 -13.87 -2.77 -13.49
N ALA A 198 -15.11 -2.98 -13.04
CA ALA A 198 -16.19 -3.53 -13.88
C ALA A 198 -16.43 -2.73 -15.19
N GLU A 199 -15.97 -1.49 -15.26
CA GLU A 199 -15.99 -0.65 -16.46
C GLU A 199 -14.88 -0.98 -17.48
N MET A 200 -13.82 -1.73 -17.12
CA MET A 200 -12.68 -2.02 -18.00
C MET A 200 -13.05 -3.07 -19.06
N PRO A 201 -12.94 -2.75 -20.37
CA PRO A 201 -13.32 -3.68 -21.45
C PRO A 201 -12.53 -5.00 -21.46
N VAL A 202 -11.30 -4.98 -20.94
CA VAL A 202 -10.41 -6.16 -20.91
C VAL A 202 -10.98 -7.31 -20.05
N ILE A 203 -11.82 -7.00 -19.07
CA ILE A 203 -12.32 -8.00 -18.11
C ILE A 203 -13.34 -8.90 -18.74
N ASN A 204 -14.37 -8.34 -19.38
CA ASN A 204 -15.42 -9.13 -20.02
C ASN A 204 -14.83 -10.06 -21.08
N THR A 205 -13.82 -9.56 -21.80
CA THR A 205 -13.06 -10.35 -22.77
C THR A 205 -12.33 -11.49 -22.05
N LEU A 206 -11.60 -11.19 -20.98
CA LEU A 206 -10.81 -12.18 -20.26
C LEU A 206 -11.65 -13.22 -19.49
N GLU A 207 -12.74 -12.82 -18.84
CA GLU A 207 -13.69 -13.73 -18.20
C GLU A 207 -14.17 -14.76 -19.21
N LYS A 208 -14.61 -14.30 -20.38
CA LYS A 208 -15.06 -15.15 -21.47
C LYS A 208 -13.96 -16.10 -21.95
N GLU A 209 -12.75 -15.60 -22.22
CA GLU A 209 -11.65 -16.45 -22.70
C GLU A 209 -11.23 -17.52 -21.68
N ILE A 210 -11.28 -17.19 -20.37
CA ILE A 210 -11.00 -18.15 -19.30
C ILE A 210 -12.13 -19.17 -19.14
N GLU A 211 -13.39 -18.74 -19.20
CA GLU A 211 -14.54 -19.65 -19.15
C GLU A 211 -14.49 -20.68 -20.29
N GLU A 212 -14.12 -20.22 -21.49
CA GLU A 212 -13.92 -21.10 -22.64
C GLU A 212 -12.74 -22.07 -22.44
N LEU A 213 -11.60 -21.61 -21.90
CA LEU A 213 -10.47 -22.47 -21.53
C LEU A 213 -10.88 -23.57 -20.54
N VAL A 214 -11.62 -23.20 -19.49
CA VAL A 214 -12.11 -24.16 -18.49
C VAL A 214 -13.11 -25.13 -19.13
N ALA A 215 -14.01 -24.65 -19.98
CA ALA A 215 -14.99 -25.49 -20.66
C ALA A 215 -14.31 -26.51 -21.59
N ASP A 216 -13.31 -26.09 -22.36
CA ASP A 216 -12.55 -26.95 -23.27
C ASP A 216 -11.73 -27.99 -22.50
N ALA A 217 -11.09 -27.59 -21.40
CA ALA A 217 -10.41 -28.52 -20.51
C ALA A 217 -11.36 -29.58 -19.94
N ARG A 218 -12.53 -29.17 -19.44
CA ARG A 218 -13.56 -30.09 -18.92
C ARG A 218 -14.06 -31.06 -19.99
N LYS A 219 -14.28 -30.59 -21.22
CA LYS A 219 -14.64 -31.47 -22.35
C LYS A 219 -13.53 -32.48 -22.66
N SER A 220 -12.27 -32.05 -22.64
CA SER A 220 -11.12 -32.88 -22.99
C SER A 220 -10.85 -34.00 -21.99
N ILE A 221 -11.16 -33.79 -20.70
CA ILE A 221 -10.93 -34.79 -19.65
C ILE A 221 -12.11 -35.75 -19.44
N LYS A 222 -13.32 -35.37 -19.88
CA LYS A 222 -14.53 -36.19 -19.75
C LYS A 222 -14.40 -37.64 -20.21
N PRO A 223 -13.63 -37.99 -21.27
CA PRO A 223 -13.39 -39.38 -21.66
C PRO A 223 -12.49 -40.17 -20.68
N TRP A 224 -11.74 -39.48 -19.83
CA TRP A 224 -10.75 -40.03 -18.91
C TRP A 224 -11.18 -39.96 -17.43
N SER A 225 -12.22 -39.19 -17.11
CA SER A 225 -12.71 -38.94 -15.74
C SER A 225 -13.09 -40.23 -15.00
N ALA A 226 -13.80 -41.14 -15.67
CA ALA A 226 -14.17 -42.46 -15.12
C ALA A 226 -12.95 -43.29 -14.67
N LYS A 227 -11.91 -43.31 -15.51
CA LYS A 227 -10.69 -44.07 -15.25
C LYS A 227 -9.84 -43.42 -14.16
N MET A 228 -9.78 -42.09 -14.11
CA MET A 228 -9.09 -41.37 -13.05
C MET A 228 -9.81 -41.51 -11.71
N ALA A 229 -11.15 -41.52 -11.71
CA ALA A 229 -12.00 -41.64 -10.51
C ALA A 229 -11.75 -42.97 -9.81
N GLU A 230 -11.74 -44.04 -10.60
CA GLU A 230 -11.41 -45.39 -10.14
C GLU A 230 -9.98 -45.48 -9.57
N GLN A 231 -8.99 -44.89 -10.23
CA GLN A 231 -7.59 -44.90 -9.77
C GLN A 231 -7.33 -44.05 -8.52
N ALA A 232 -8.06 -42.95 -8.36
CA ALA A 232 -7.90 -42.02 -7.25
C ALA A 232 -8.80 -42.33 -6.04
N SER A 233 -9.67 -43.35 -6.12
CA SER A 233 -10.72 -43.62 -5.12
C SER A 233 -11.63 -42.41 -4.87
N LEU A 234 -11.89 -41.63 -5.91
CA LEU A 234 -12.79 -40.46 -5.91
C LEU A 234 -13.99 -40.76 -6.81
N SER A 235 -15.08 -40.02 -6.63
CA SER A 235 -16.18 -40.00 -7.61
C SER A 235 -15.80 -39.19 -8.86
N GLU A 236 -16.40 -39.51 -10.00
CA GLU A 236 -16.23 -38.72 -11.24
C GLU A 236 -16.57 -37.25 -11.02
N LYS A 237 -17.56 -36.97 -10.17
CA LYS A 237 -17.96 -35.61 -9.80
C LYS A 237 -16.86 -34.87 -9.03
N GLU A 238 -16.18 -35.52 -8.10
CA GLU A 238 -15.04 -34.94 -7.37
C GLU A 238 -13.83 -34.71 -8.29
N ILE A 239 -13.65 -35.53 -9.33
CA ILE A 239 -12.64 -35.29 -10.36
C ILE A 239 -12.99 -34.11 -11.27
N GLU A 240 -14.26 -33.96 -11.64
CA GLU A 240 -14.73 -32.80 -12.40
C GLU A 240 -14.62 -31.50 -11.59
N GLU A 241 -14.81 -31.55 -10.26
CA GLU A 241 -14.63 -30.41 -9.35
C GLU A 241 -13.14 -30.04 -9.15
N THR A 242 -12.23 -31.00 -9.26
CA THR A 242 -10.78 -30.77 -9.15
C THR A 242 -10.11 -30.41 -10.48
N THR A 243 -10.72 -30.74 -11.62
CA THR A 243 -10.19 -30.44 -12.96
C THR A 243 -10.84 -29.19 -13.55
N GLY A 244 -10.11 -28.08 -13.61
CA GLY A 244 -10.64 -26.87 -14.24
C GLY A 244 -11.48 -26.08 -13.24
N TYR A 245 -10.84 -25.18 -12.52
CA TYR A 245 -11.46 -24.27 -11.58
C TYR A 245 -11.13 -22.83 -11.98
N PHE A 246 -12.18 -22.04 -12.20
CA PHE A 246 -12.12 -20.59 -12.28
C PHE A 246 -13.13 -20.03 -11.28
N SER A 247 -12.65 -19.22 -10.35
CA SER A 247 -13.46 -18.60 -9.30
C SER A 247 -14.04 -17.26 -9.68
N GLY A 248 -13.91 -16.85 -10.95
CA GLY A 248 -14.10 -15.46 -11.32
C GLY A 248 -12.93 -14.59 -10.85
N PHE A 249 -13.15 -13.29 -10.94
CA PHE A 249 -12.22 -12.27 -10.56
C PHE A 249 -12.51 -11.73 -9.16
N THR A 250 -11.49 -11.69 -8.31
CA THR A 250 -11.58 -11.06 -6.99
C THR A 250 -10.57 -9.95 -6.86
N MET A 251 -10.99 -8.83 -6.28
CA MET A 251 -10.04 -7.81 -5.87
C MET A 251 -9.25 -8.32 -4.68
N ASP A 252 -7.93 -8.30 -4.79
CA ASP A 252 -7.09 -8.55 -3.65
C ASP A 252 -7.42 -7.53 -2.55
N ASP A 253 -7.57 -8.00 -1.30
CA ASP A 253 -8.03 -7.18 -0.16
C ASP A 253 -7.13 -5.98 0.15
N SER A 254 -5.98 -5.92 -0.51
CA SER A 254 -4.91 -5.02 -0.22
C SER A 254 -4.50 -4.16 -1.44
N SER A 255 -5.03 -4.40 -2.64
CA SER A 255 -4.39 -3.87 -3.87
C SER A 255 -5.37 -3.37 -4.95
N LEU A 256 -4.85 -2.68 -5.99
CA LEU A 256 -5.58 -2.22 -7.18
C LEU A 256 -5.68 -3.30 -8.28
N PHE A 257 -5.50 -4.57 -7.92
CA PHE A 257 -5.35 -5.67 -8.85
C PHE A 257 -6.49 -6.61 -8.64
N ILE A 258 -6.87 -7.22 -9.74
CA ILE A 258 -7.86 -8.26 -9.70
C ILE A 258 -7.23 -9.57 -10.08
N THR A 259 -7.36 -10.48 -9.13
CA THR A 259 -6.75 -11.78 -9.19
C THR A 259 -7.80 -12.76 -9.67
N GLY A 260 -7.54 -13.43 -10.77
CA GLY A 260 -8.26 -14.63 -11.18
C GLY A 260 -7.39 -15.84 -10.88
N ASN A 261 -7.96 -16.82 -10.19
CA ASN A 261 -7.33 -18.13 -10.03
C ASN A 261 -7.85 -19.05 -11.12
N MET A 262 -6.94 -19.53 -11.97
CA MET A 262 -7.24 -20.53 -12.97
C MET A 262 -6.38 -21.78 -12.72
N LEU A 263 -7.04 -22.87 -12.35
CA LEU A 263 -6.43 -24.19 -12.20
C LEU A 263 -6.98 -25.09 -13.29
N ILE A 264 -6.15 -25.56 -14.23
CA ILE A 264 -6.56 -26.51 -15.26
C ILE A 264 -5.67 -27.76 -15.16
N GLY A 265 -6.20 -28.83 -14.56
CA GLY A 265 -5.41 -30.01 -14.25
C GLY A 265 -4.33 -29.73 -13.19
N HIS A 266 -3.08 -30.14 -13.44
CA HIS A 266 -1.92 -29.85 -12.58
C HIS A 266 -1.24 -28.50 -12.89
N ASP A 267 -1.78 -27.71 -13.82
CA ASP A 267 -1.22 -26.42 -14.24
C ASP A 267 -2.00 -25.26 -13.58
N THR A 268 -1.30 -24.44 -12.79
CA THR A 268 -1.88 -23.27 -12.08
C THR A 268 -1.23 -21.97 -12.55
N VAL A 269 -2.05 -21.00 -12.97
CA VAL A 269 -1.61 -19.62 -13.25
C VAL A 269 -2.49 -18.65 -12.47
N HIS A 270 -1.85 -17.73 -11.76
CA HIS A 270 -2.54 -16.60 -11.13
C HIS A 270 -2.56 -15.45 -12.11
N ILE A 271 -3.73 -14.88 -12.37
CA ILE A 271 -3.89 -13.78 -13.31
C ILE A 271 -4.13 -12.52 -12.50
N ALA A 272 -3.31 -11.50 -12.69
CA ALA A 272 -3.47 -10.19 -12.06
C ALA A 272 -3.80 -9.15 -13.14
N ILE A 273 -5.06 -8.70 -13.22
CA ILE A 273 -5.43 -7.57 -14.06
C ILE A 273 -5.10 -6.28 -13.32
N THR A 274 -4.33 -5.39 -13.96
CA THR A 274 -3.86 -4.16 -13.34
C THR A 274 -3.52 -3.07 -14.35
N ASP A 275 -3.69 -1.82 -13.94
CA ASP A 275 -3.22 -0.63 -14.63
C ASP A 275 -1.90 -0.07 -14.04
N SER A 276 -1.47 -0.56 -12.88
CA SER A 276 -0.35 -0.02 -12.11
C SER A 276 0.25 -1.09 -11.18
N LEU A 277 1.54 -1.39 -11.31
CA LEU A 277 2.23 -2.37 -10.47
C LEU A 277 3.06 -1.68 -9.40
N SER A 278 2.71 -1.79 -8.11
CA SER A 278 3.63 -1.36 -7.05
C SER A 278 4.70 -2.41 -6.80
N TRP A 279 5.85 -1.97 -6.30
CA TRP A 279 6.87 -2.86 -5.73
C TRP A 279 6.27 -3.80 -4.68
N TYR A 280 5.34 -3.29 -3.86
CA TYR A 280 4.73 -4.06 -2.78
C TYR A 280 3.91 -5.22 -3.35
N ASP A 281 3.13 -4.96 -4.40
CA ASP A 281 2.25 -5.99 -4.99
C ASP A 281 3.09 -7.10 -5.62
N ALA A 282 4.21 -6.74 -6.26
CA ALA A 282 5.19 -7.71 -6.72
C ALA A 282 5.71 -8.60 -5.57
N ARG A 283 5.81 -8.13 -4.32
CA ARG A 283 6.36 -8.95 -3.22
C ARG A 283 5.43 -10.08 -2.77
N GLU A 284 4.11 -9.90 -2.78
CA GLU A 284 3.16 -10.85 -2.19
C GLU A 284 3.05 -12.16 -2.99
N TRP A 285 3.23 -12.13 -4.31
CA TRP A 285 3.04 -13.29 -5.18
C TRP A 285 4.32 -14.11 -5.44
N LYS A 286 5.15 -14.27 -4.42
CA LYS A 286 6.48 -14.89 -4.55
C LYS A 286 6.46 -16.38 -4.90
N ASP A 287 5.39 -17.09 -4.55
CA ASP A 287 5.35 -18.56 -4.56
C ASP A 287 4.62 -19.14 -5.78
N PHE A 288 4.05 -18.29 -6.65
CA PHE A 288 3.22 -18.72 -7.77
C PHE A 288 3.65 -18.11 -9.12
N PRO A 289 3.40 -18.81 -10.24
CA PRO A 289 3.43 -18.18 -11.56
C PRO A 289 2.32 -17.13 -11.69
N VAL A 290 2.69 -15.90 -12.03
CA VAL A 290 1.75 -14.78 -12.17
C VAL A 290 1.77 -14.22 -13.59
N LEU A 291 0.61 -14.09 -14.21
CA LEU A 291 0.38 -13.35 -15.44
C LEU A 291 -0.26 -12.00 -15.11
N PHE A 292 0.45 -10.90 -15.38
CA PHE A 292 -0.10 -9.55 -15.31
C PHE A 292 -0.77 -9.20 -16.64
N ILE A 293 -2.06 -8.84 -16.61
CA ILE A 293 -2.80 -8.39 -17.79
C ILE A 293 -3.06 -6.90 -17.67
N THR A 294 -2.66 -6.16 -18.71
CA THR A 294 -2.58 -4.69 -18.71
C THR A 294 -3.22 -4.13 -19.97
N GLU A 295 -4.01 -3.05 -19.86
CA GLU A 295 -4.62 -2.42 -21.05
C GLU A 295 -3.57 -1.80 -21.98
N GLU A 296 -2.50 -1.27 -21.41
CA GLU A 296 -1.37 -0.70 -22.12
C GLU A 296 -0.05 -1.33 -21.67
N ILE A 297 0.96 -1.27 -22.55
CA ILE A 297 2.31 -1.72 -22.22
C ILE A 297 2.81 -0.89 -21.03
N PRO A 298 3.11 -1.52 -19.87
CA PRO A 298 3.48 -0.76 -18.70
C PRO A 298 4.80 -0.01 -18.92
N LYS A 299 4.83 1.28 -18.58
CA LYS A 299 6.03 2.14 -18.72
C LYS A 299 7.25 1.59 -17.96
N TRP A 300 7.01 0.78 -16.94
CA TRP A 300 8.04 0.16 -16.11
C TRP A 300 8.59 -1.16 -16.66
N ILE A 301 8.09 -1.67 -17.81
CA ILE A 301 8.60 -2.90 -18.44
C ILE A 301 10.11 -2.82 -18.74
N GLY A 302 10.63 -1.63 -19.06
CA GLY A 302 12.06 -1.38 -19.25
C GLY A 302 12.83 -1.06 -17.97
N LYS A 303 12.16 -1.04 -16.81
CA LYS A 303 12.69 -0.71 -15.48
C LYS A 303 12.51 -1.87 -14.50
N LEU A 304 12.37 -3.09 -14.98
CA LEU A 304 12.12 -4.27 -14.15
C LEU A 304 13.18 -4.46 -13.05
N GLY A 305 14.46 -4.22 -13.34
CA GLY A 305 15.51 -4.28 -12.32
C GLY A 305 15.36 -3.23 -11.22
N VAL A 306 14.64 -2.13 -11.46
CA VAL A 306 14.28 -1.13 -10.44
C VAL A 306 13.04 -1.58 -9.67
N VAL A 307 11.96 -1.96 -10.38
CA VAL A 307 10.69 -2.42 -9.79
C VAL A 307 10.90 -3.63 -8.87
N PHE A 308 11.77 -4.55 -9.29
CA PHE A 308 12.06 -5.78 -8.56
C PHE A 308 13.40 -5.73 -7.80
N LYS A 309 14.07 -4.57 -7.72
CA LYS A 309 15.43 -4.43 -7.17
C LYS A 309 15.62 -5.08 -5.81
N LYS A 310 14.57 -5.04 -4.99
CA LYS A 310 14.57 -5.63 -3.65
C LYS A 310 13.28 -6.43 -3.39
N ALA A 311 12.70 -6.96 -4.46
CA ALA A 311 11.72 -8.02 -4.35
C ALA A 311 12.41 -9.26 -3.77
N TYR A 312 11.76 -9.94 -2.83
CA TYR A 312 12.20 -11.24 -2.35
C TYR A 312 11.13 -12.28 -2.72
N PRO A 313 11.47 -13.37 -3.43
CA PRO A 313 12.78 -13.66 -4.04
C PRO A 313 13.06 -12.71 -5.22
N GLU A 314 14.31 -12.66 -5.71
CA GLU A 314 14.69 -11.83 -6.87
C GLU A 314 13.90 -12.22 -8.14
N LEU A 315 13.78 -11.30 -9.10
CA LEU A 315 13.04 -11.51 -10.36
C LEU A 315 13.45 -12.80 -11.10
N LYS A 316 14.75 -13.16 -11.09
CA LYS A 316 15.27 -14.36 -11.75
C LYS A 316 14.75 -15.68 -11.15
N TYR A 317 14.23 -15.64 -9.93
CA TYR A 317 13.64 -16.80 -9.24
C TYR A 317 12.11 -16.81 -9.31
N ARG A 318 11.51 -15.76 -9.89
CA ARG A 318 10.06 -15.61 -10.01
C ARG A 318 9.62 -16.07 -11.40
N LYS A 319 8.40 -16.60 -11.48
CA LYS A 319 7.73 -16.93 -12.74
C LYS A 319 6.71 -15.85 -13.04
N ILE A 320 7.08 -14.90 -13.89
CA ILE A 320 6.25 -13.75 -14.23
C ILE A 320 6.04 -13.66 -15.73
N ALA A 321 4.80 -13.40 -16.11
CA ALA A 321 4.42 -13.02 -17.45
C ALA A 321 3.65 -11.70 -17.40
N ILE A 322 3.76 -10.90 -18.46
CA ILE A 322 3.06 -9.64 -18.62
C ILE A 322 2.48 -9.64 -20.03
N ALA A 323 1.16 -9.49 -20.16
CA ALA A 323 0.47 -9.41 -21.42
C ALA A 323 -0.33 -8.12 -21.51
N SER A 324 -0.32 -7.51 -22.70
CA SER A 324 -1.26 -6.48 -23.08
C SER A 324 -2.00 -6.98 -24.32
N PRO A 325 -3.31 -7.28 -24.23
CA PRO A 325 -4.08 -7.94 -25.29
C PRO A 325 -3.88 -7.27 -26.65
N ASP A 326 -3.76 -8.08 -27.70
CA ASP A 326 -3.52 -7.68 -29.09
C ASP A 326 -2.26 -6.81 -29.33
N LYS A 327 -1.36 -6.69 -28.35
CA LYS A 327 -0.18 -5.82 -28.42
C LYS A 327 1.13 -6.56 -28.23
N ILE A 328 1.38 -7.09 -27.02
CA ILE A 328 2.66 -7.71 -26.68
C ILE A 328 2.55 -8.58 -25.43
N ALA A 329 3.38 -9.63 -25.38
CA ALA A 329 3.59 -10.42 -24.19
C ALA A 329 5.07 -10.55 -23.86
N TYR A 330 5.37 -10.62 -22.57
CA TYR A 330 6.68 -10.91 -22.01
C TYR A 330 6.58 -12.05 -21.00
N ALA A 331 7.55 -12.94 -20.96
CA ALA A 331 7.64 -13.98 -19.93
C ALA A 331 9.11 -14.29 -19.60
N ASN A 332 9.37 -14.80 -18.39
CA ASN A 332 10.67 -15.39 -18.02
C ASN A 332 10.61 -16.88 -17.73
N PHE A 333 9.51 -17.53 -18.08
CA PHE A 333 9.30 -18.95 -17.90
C PHE A 333 8.35 -19.46 -18.99
N GLU A 334 8.51 -20.72 -19.36
CA GLU A 334 7.59 -21.42 -20.26
C GLU A 334 6.52 -22.12 -19.42
N HIS A 335 5.26 -21.97 -19.82
CA HIS A 335 4.14 -22.63 -19.17
C HIS A 335 2.97 -22.77 -20.14
N LYS A 336 2.46 -23.99 -20.30
CA LYS A 336 1.45 -24.30 -21.32
C LYS A 336 0.19 -23.45 -21.18
N LEU A 337 -0.34 -23.34 -19.96
CA LEU A 337 -1.53 -22.53 -19.66
C LEU A 337 -1.32 -21.04 -19.94
N LEU A 338 -0.08 -20.56 -19.80
CA LEU A 338 0.27 -19.18 -20.13
C LEU A 338 0.25 -18.97 -21.65
N SER A 339 0.92 -19.84 -22.42
CA SER A 339 0.94 -19.76 -23.88
C SER A 339 -0.48 -19.82 -24.46
N GLU A 340 -1.33 -20.72 -23.94
CA GLU A 340 -2.71 -20.88 -24.40
C GLU A 340 -3.57 -19.64 -24.11
N LEU A 341 -3.43 -19.05 -22.93
CA LEU A 341 -4.12 -17.82 -22.57
C LEU A 341 -3.64 -16.62 -23.38
N VAL A 342 -2.33 -16.47 -23.58
CA VAL A 342 -1.74 -15.37 -24.37
C VAL A 342 -2.16 -15.44 -25.84
N ASN A 343 -2.23 -16.65 -26.41
CA ASN A 343 -2.77 -16.88 -27.76
C ASN A 343 -4.23 -16.43 -27.90
N ARG A 344 -5.07 -16.73 -26.90
CA ARG A 344 -6.48 -16.28 -26.88
C ARG A 344 -6.62 -14.77 -26.71
N LEU A 345 -5.63 -14.11 -26.09
CA LEU A 345 -5.53 -12.65 -26.03
C LEU A 345 -4.96 -12.01 -27.31
N GLY A 346 -4.88 -12.76 -28.41
CA GLY A 346 -4.49 -12.25 -29.73
C GLY A 346 -2.98 -12.13 -29.97
N ILE A 347 -2.15 -12.74 -29.11
CA ILE A 347 -0.68 -12.69 -29.22
C ILE A 347 -0.16 -14.09 -29.48
N SER A 348 0.52 -14.31 -30.61
CA SER A 348 1.09 -15.62 -30.89
C SER A 348 2.16 -15.99 -29.86
N GLU A 349 2.25 -17.27 -29.51
CA GLU A 349 3.35 -17.82 -28.70
C GLU A 349 4.74 -17.42 -29.24
N SER A 350 4.88 -17.34 -30.57
CA SER A 350 6.12 -16.90 -31.24
C SER A 350 6.46 -15.42 -31.04
N GLU A 351 5.51 -14.63 -30.54
CA GLU A 351 5.64 -13.19 -30.27
C GLU A 351 5.89 -12.89 -28.79
N ILE A 352 5.86 -13.91 -27.91
CA ILE A 352 6.22 -13.78 -26.50
C ILE A 352 7.72 -13.49 -26.38
N ARG A 353 8.06 -12.35 -25.79
CA ARG A 353 9.45 -11.91 -25.64
C ARG A 353 10.00 -12.27 -24.25
N GLU A 354 11.31 -12.41 -24.14
CA GLU A 354 11.95 -12.47 -22.82
C GLU A 354 11.75 -11.14 -22.07
N LEU A 355 11.53 -11.22 -20.75
CA LEU A 355 11.53 -10.03 -19.89
C LEU A 355 12.90 -9.31 -19.97
N PRO A 356 12.92 -7.97 -20.10
CA PRO A 356 14.17 -7.19 -20.10
C PRO A 356 15.06 -7.48 -18.88
N LYS A 357 16.32 -7.86 -19.11
CA LYS A 357 17.27 -8.34 -18.10
C LYS A 357 18.03 -7.24 -17.33
N ARG A 358 17.50 -6.03 -17.17
CA ARG A 358 18.25 -4.89 -16.56
C ARG A 358 17.60 -4.31 -15.32
#